data_AF-A0A255H4J1-F1
#
_entry.id   AF-A0A255H4J1-F1
#
_cell.length_a   1.000
_cell.length_b   1.000
_cell.length_c   1.000
_cell.angle_alpha   90.00
_cell.angle_beta   90.00
_cell.angle_gamma   90.00
#
_symmetry.space_group_name_H-M   'P 1'
#
loop_
_entity.id
_entity.type
_entity.pdbx_description
1 polymer ?
#
loop_
_entity_poly.entity_id
_entity_poly.type
_entity_poly.pdbx_seq_one_letter_code
_entity_poly.pdbx_strand_id
1 'polypeptide(L)'
;MAEDEGRRTGDNRGRGSGSGRGGSGRRDSGAGRPGRDARGSGRGDGGASRGGGERRRRDDAGPQDREDRRRPSTGRSGPSRGRDSADGDRRDSRGTGGSRPRRDGDSRSRRQGEDTRGRTERPQFRRDDRTDEPRRRPTRSGQGGPDPQLPEDLDLRQLPRGVKAELKGLPLDLADKVGPRLLAAGLLVDLEPELAYAHAKVARRLASRLPVVRAAVAETAYAAADFAAALSEYRALRRMSGGDEYLPVMADCERALGRPDEALKLARQAERLDLDPATRIEMRIVEAGARADQGQHAEARRLLESEIQGSRGRRVPATSAARLRYAYAEQLLEAGDRDGAHTWFGAAAKLDSAGETDADERVAQLEGLVIDFDETEDDDAQPETDDEQPAATRDYPAETGLEQR
;
A
#
# COMPACT_ATOMS: atom_id res chain seq x y z
N MET A 1 -10.10 70.59 19.31
CA MET A 1 -9.30 70.99 18.13
C MET A 1 -9.61 69.95 17.06
N ALA A 2 -10.75 70.10 16.38
CA ALA A 2 -11.00 70.88 15.14
C ALA A 2 -10.87 69.92 13.92
N GLU A 3 -12.01 69.45 13.39
CA GLU A 3 -12.54 69.76 12.03
C GLU A 3 -12.04 68.66 11.04
N ASP A 4 -12.80 68.10 10.10
CA ASP A 4 -13.59 68.72 9.04
C ASP A 4 -14.41 67.63 8.26
N GLU A 5 -15.36 68.14 7.48
CA GLU A 5 -16.39 67.62 6.57
C GLU A 5 -15.91 66.54 5.54
N GLY A 6 -16.75 65.80 4.79
CA GLY A 6 -18.06 66.06 4.24
C GLY A 6 -18.48 64.93 3.26
N ARG A 7 -19.71 65.06 2.75
CA ARG A 7 -20.58 64.05 2.11
C ARG A 7 -20.61 64.13 0.56
N ARG A 8 -21.23 63.09 -0.05
CA ARG A 8 -22.04 63.06 -1.33
C ARG A 8 -21.22 63.01 -2.65
N THR A 9 -21.63 62.45 -3.80
CA THR A 9 -22.93 62.02 -4.39
C THR A 9 -22.75 61.31 -5.75
N GLY A 10 -23.77 60.54 -6.19
CA GLY A 10 -24.17 60.30 -7.60
C GLY A 10 -23.69 58.97 -8.23
N ASP A 11 -24.42 58.18 -9.02
CA ASP A 11 -25.73 58.30 -9.71
C ASP A 11 -26.05 56.86 -10.26
N ASN A 12 -27.10 56.15 -9.85
CA ASN A 12 -28.41 55.92 -10.49
C ASN A 12 -28.48 55.34 -11.94
N ARG A 13 -29.51 54.48 -12.14
CA ARG A 13 -30.09 53.83 -13.36
C ARG A 13 -29.61 52.39 -13.66
N GLY A 14 -30.46 51.37 -13.82
CA GLY A 14 -31.92 51.32 -13.84
C GLY A 14 -32.46 49.87 -13.96
N ARG A 15 -33.70 49.73 -13.46
CA ARG A 15 -34.74 48.68 -13.60
C ARG A 15 -34.76 47.97 -14.98
N GLY A 16 -35.28 46.75 -15.17
CA GLY A 16 -36.04 45.83 -14.31
C GLY A 16 -36.66 44.67 -15.14
N SER A 17 -37.00 43.59 -14.43
CA SER A 17 -38.15 42.66 -14.60
C SER A 17 -38.72 42.30 -15.99
N GLY A 18 -38.92 41.01 -16.24
CA GLY A 18 -39.92 40.55 -17.21
C GLY A 18 -39.94 39.05 -17.51
N SER A 19 -40.93 38.36 -16.97
CA SER A 19 -41.30 36.94 -17.06
C SER A 19 -41.81 36.44 -18.44
N GLY A 20 -41.68 35.13 -18.69
CA GLY A 20 -42.84 34.28 -19.02
C GLY A 20 -42.89 33.54 -20.38
N ARG A 21 -43.24 32.23 -20.29
CA ARG A 21 -43.91 31.33 -21.28
C ARG A 21 -43.12 31.02 -22.58
N GLY A 22 -43.01 29.79 -23.07
CA GLY A 22 -43.93 28.65 -23.11
C GLY A 22 -44.15 28.30 -24.60
N GLY A 23 -44.00 27.04 -25.02
CA GLY A 23 -44.31 26.68 -26.41
C GLY A 23 -43.78 25.32 -26.90
N SER A 24 -44.70 24.37 -27.00
CA SER A 24 -44.61 23.00 -27.55
C SER A 24 -44.72 22.91 -29.08
N GLY A 25 -44.19 21.82 -29.68
CA GLY A 25 -44.60 21.28 -31.00
C GLY A 25 -43.46 20.54 -31.72
N ARG A 26 -43.40 19.20 -31.77
CA ARG A 26 -44.14 18.19 -32.57
C ARG A 26 -43.51 17.84 -33.94
N ARG A 27 -43.29 16.51 -34.14
CA ARG A 27 -43.40 15.68 -35.38
C ARG A 27 -42.24 15.75 -36.40
N ASP A 28 -41.84 14.72 -37.17
CA ASP A 28 -42.26 13.32 -37.39
C ASP A 28 -41.18 12.56 -38.22
N SER A 29 -41.20 11.22 -38.13
CA SER A 29 -41.02 10.21 -39.21
C SER A 29 -39.70 9.92 -39.97
N GLY A 30 -39.41 8.61 -40.09
CA GLY A 30 -38.84 7.95 -41.30
C GLY A 30 -37.54 7.14 -41.07
N ALA A 31 -37.58 5.86 -40.66
CA ALA A 31 -37.70 4.63 -41.48
C ALA A 31 -36.57 4.39 -42.52
N GLY A 32 -35.81 3.29 -42.37
CA GLY A 32 -34.91 2.77 -43.42
C GLY A 32 -33.83 1.77 -42.98
N ARG A 33 -34.18 0.48 -42.90
CA ARG A 33 -33.30 -0.69 -43.14
C ARG A 33 -33.68 -1.25 -44.54
N PRO A 34 -32.86 -2.02 -45.31
CA PRO A 34 -32.16 -3.23 -44.85
C PRO A 34 -30.88 -3.71 -45.62
N GLY A 35 -30.29 -4.82 -45.13
CA GLY A 35 -29.55 -5.87 -45.90
C GLY A 35 -28.07 -5.59 -46.25
N ARG A 36 -27.17 -6.56 -46.42
CA ARG A 36 -27.24 -8.03 -46.45
C ARG A 36 -25.80 -8.60 -46.39
N ASP A 37 -25.74 -9.87 -46.04
CA ASP A 37 -24.61 -10.80 -45.85
C ASP A 37 -23.58 -10.90 -47.00
N ALA A 38 -22.32 -11.23 -46.67
CA ALA A 38 -21.53 -12.20 -47.42
C ALA A 38 -20.34 -12.75 -46.60
N ARG A 39 -20.24 -14.08 -46.61
CA ARG A 39 -19.21 -14.94 -46.00
C ARG A 39 -17.97 -14.99 -46.90
N GLY A 40 -16.80 -15.29 -46.34
CA GLY A 40 -15.60 -15.62 -47.13
C GLY A 40 -14.41 -16.06 -46.30
N SER A 41 -14.28 -17.36 -46.10
CA SER A 41 -13.16 -18.10 -45.52
C SER A 41 -11.91 -18.08 -46.40
N GLY A 42 -10.71 -18.08 -45.79
CA GLY A 42 -9.46 -18.40 -46.48
C GLY A 42 -8.27 -18.54 -45.52
N ARG A 43 -7.88 -19.78 -45.24
CA ARG A 43 -6.60 -20.16 -44.60
C ARG A 43 -5.44 -19.98 -45.60
N GLY A 44 -4.23 -19.75 -45.12
CA GLY A 44 -3.02 -19.92 -45.94
C GLY A 44 -1.74 -19.46 -45.27
N ASP A 45 -0.83 -20.42 -45.09
CA ASP A 45 0.47 -20.39 -44.45
C ASP A 45 1.49 -19.31 -44.89
N GLY A 46 2.39 -19.01 -43.96
CA GLY A 46 3.82 -19.20 -44.22
C GLY A 46 4.66 -17.97 -44.54
N GLY A 47 5.87 -17.95 -43.96
CA GLY A 47 7.03 -17.37 -44.63
C GLY A 47 7.65 -16.18 -43.95
N ALA A 48 8.82 -16.42 -43.37
CA ALA A 48 9.68 -15.48 -42.70
C ALA A 48 10.32 -14.42 -43.61
N SER A 49 10.90 -13.43 -42.91
CA SER A 49 12.21 -12.82 -43.17
C SER A 49 12.28 -11.48 -43.91
N ARG A 50 13.08 -10.61 -43.28
CA ARG A 50 13.93 -9.54 -43.83
C ARG A 50 13.29 -8.18 -44.08
N GLY A 51 13.60 -7.27 -43.14
CA GLY A 51 14.67 -6.30 -43.39
C GLY A 51 14.25 -4.94 -43.95
N GLY A 52 14.96 -3.91 -43.49
CA GLY A 52 15.07 -2.64 -44.19
C GLY A 52 14.29 -1.51 -43.56
N GLY A 53 14.90 -0.83 -42.58
CA GLY A 53 14.48 0.49 -42.17
C GLY A 53 14.81 1.53 -43.24
N GLU A 54 13.87 2.44 -43.48
CA GLU A 54 14.10 3.70 -44.19
C GLU A 54 14.14 4.85 -43.19
N ARG A 55 15.20 5.65 -43.29
CA ARG A 55 15.41 6.90 -42.58
C ARG A 55 14.80 8.05 -43.39
N ARG A 56 14.17 9.01 -42.70
CA ARG A 56 14.04 10.42 -43.13
C ARG A 56 14.64 11.26 -41.98
N ARG A 57 15.89 11.75 -42.08
CA ARG A 57 16.35 13.04 -42.66
C ARG A 57 15.61 14.27 -42.12
N ARG A 58 16.35 15.09 -41.34
CA ARG A 58 16.53 16.55 -41.44
C ARG A 58 17.79 16.92 -40.62
N ASP A 59 18.86 17.42 -41.25
CA ASP A 59 19.23 18.85 -41.43
C ASP A 59 19.77 19.41 -40.08
N ASP A 60 20.90 20.09 -39.93
CA ASP A 60 21.79 20.80 -40.85
C ASP A 60 23.11 21.19 -40.09
N ALA A 61 24.10 21.70 -40.83
CA ALA A 61 25.29 22.47 -40.41
C ALA A 61 26.58 21.75 -39.91
N GLY A 62 27.60 21.70 -40.77
CA GLY A 62 29.03 21.56 -40.42
C GLY A 62 29.72 22.93 -40.25
N PRO A 63 31.00 23.12 -40.61
CA PRO A 63 32.20 22.28 -40.43
C PRO A 63 33.37 23.09 -39.78
N GLN A 64 34.48 22.45 -39.39
CA GLN A 64 35.85 22.95 -39.66
C GLN A 64 36.95 21.94 -39.27
N ASP A 65 37.80 21.68 -40.26
CA ASP A 65 38.95 20.78 -40.33
C ASP A 65 40.17 21.29 -39.52
N ARG A 66 40.84 20.38 -38.80
CA ARG A 66 42.20 19.82 -39.03
C ARG A 66 43.33 20.82 -39.29
N GLU A 67 44.42 20.72 -38.52
CA GLU A 67 45.65 20.04 -38.99
C GLU A 67 46.78 19.99 -37.94
N ASP A 68 47.58 18.94 -38.08
CA ASP A 68 48.82 18.60 -37.40
C ASP A 68 49.92 19.67 -37.41
N ARG A 69 50.85 19.61 -36.44
CA ARG A 69 52.33 19.52 -36.69
C ARG A 69 53.18 19.46 -35.39
N ARG A 70 54.02 18.42 -35.33
CA ARG A 70 55.48 18.40 -34.99
C ARG A 70 55.99 18.62 -33.53
N ARG A 71 56.61 17.54 -33.01
CA ARG A 71 57.69 17.31 -31.99
C ARG A 71 58.82 18.40 -31.90
N PRO A 72 59.86 18.35 -30.99
CA PRO A 72 60.19 17.45 -29.83
C PRO A 72 60.84 18.13 -28.56
N SER A 73 61.12 17.30 -27.51
CA SER A 73 62.33 17.24 -26.63
C SER A 73 62.69 18.36 -25.62
N THR A 74 62.80 17.99 -24.33
CA THR A 74 64.00 18.03 -23.42
C THR A 74 63.52 17.84 -21.96
N GLY A 75 64.01 16.88 -21.16
CA GLY A 75 65.25 16.91 -20.38
C GLY A 75 64.94 17.30 -18.91
N ARG A 76 64.76 16.36 -17.97
CA ARG A 76 65.78 15.76 -17.06
C ARG A 76 65.79 16.41 -15.66
N SER A 77 65.48 15.62 -14.62
CA SER A 77 66.31 15.38 -13.39
C SER A 77 65.49 14.70 -12.27
N GLY A 78 65.86 13.46 -11.89
CA GLY A 78 65.53 12.83 -10.59
C GLY A 78 66.66 13.06 -9.56
N PRO A 79 66.96 12.15 -8.58
CA PRO A 79 66.29 10.89 -8.22
C PRO A 79 66.32 10.50 -6.70
N SER A 80 66.00 9.22 -6.42
CA SER A 80 66.38 8.33 -5.27
C SER A 80 65.30 8.14 -4.19
N ARG A 81 64.91 6.93 -3.73
CA ARG A 81 65.56 5.60 -3.51
C ARG A 81 64.45 4.50 -3.66
N GLY A 82 64.63 3.22 -3.97
CA GLY A 82 65.78 2.30 -4.01
C GLY A 82 65.41 0.98 -3.30
N ARG A 83 65.67 -0.15 -3.98
CA ARG A 83 65.66 -1.59 -3.59
C ARG A 83 64.45 -2.44 -4.03
N ASP A 84 64.63 -3.69 -4.46
CA ASP A 84 65.59 -4.41 -5.33
C ASP A 84 65.18 -5.91 -5.31
N SER A 85 65.62 -6.63 -6.34
CA SER A 85 65.64 -8.11 -6.53
C SER A 85 64.40 -8.71 -7.22
N ALA A 86 64.40 -8.94 -8.55
CA ALA A 86 65.18 -9.92 -9.37
C ALA A 86 64.68 -11.36 -9.17
N ASP A 87 64.44 -12.22 -10.16
CA ASP A 87 64.82 -12.38 -11.58
C ASP A 87 63.69 -13.19 -12.28
N GLY A 88 63.29 -12.92 -13.53
CA GLY A 88 63.86 -13.51 -14.75
C GLY A 88 63.12 -14.83 -15.12
N ASP A 89 62.69 -15.16 -16.33
CA ASP A 89 62.89 -14.60 -17.67
C ASP A 89 61.89 -15.34 -18.62
N ARG A 90 61.32 -14.61 -19.61
CA ARG A 90 61.10 -14.96 -21.06
C ARG A 90 60.59 -16.38 -21.43
N ARG A 91 59.67 -16.63 -22.37
CA ARG A 91 59.37 -15.97 -23.67
C ARG A 91 58.15 -16.64 -24.34
N ASP A 92 57.60 -15.92 -25.32
CA ASP A 92 56.50 -16.24 -26.24
C ASP A 92 56.53 -17.61 -26.93
N SER A 93 55.35 -18.19 -27.20
CA SER A 93 54.78 -18.38 -28.56
C SER A 93 53.76 -19.53 -28.67
N ARG A 94 52.60 -19.22 -29.25
CA ARG A 94 51.79 -19.99 -30.22
C ARG A 94 51.42 -21.46 -29.91
N GLY A 95 50.12 -21.77 -29.94
CA GLY A 95 49.67 -23.13 -30.31
C GLY A 95 48.33 -23.59 -29.75
N THR A 96 47.27 -23.40 -30.53
CA THR A 96 46.17 -24.32 -30.84
C THR A 96 45.96 -25.58 -29.99
N GLY A 97 44.74 -25.73 -29.46
CA GLY A 97 43.94 -26.96 -29.61
C GLY A 97 43.98 -28.04 -28.52
N GLY A 98 42.79 -28.45 -28.09
CA GLY A 98 42.48 -29.88 -27.95
C GLY A 98 42.59 -30.51 -26.56
N SER A 99 41.41 -30.75 -25.97
CA SER A 99 40.96 -32.01 -25.37
C SER A 99 41.89 -32.83 -24.45
N ARG A 100 41.37 -33.05 -23.23
CA ARG A 100 41.74 -34.08 -22.24
C ARG A 100 42.03 -35.46 -22.89
N PRO A 101 42.82 -36.31 -22.22
CA PRO A 101 42.17 -37.43 -21.54
C PRO A 101 42.78 -37.83 -20.18
N ARG A 102 41.95 -38.47 -19.37
CA ARG A 102 42.33 -39.31 -18.22
C ARG A 102 42.78 -40.68 -18.72
N ARG A 103 43.71 -41.33 -18.02
CA ARG A 103 43.94 -42.78 -18.11
C ARG A 103 44.52 -43.39 -16.82
N ASP A 104 43.83 -44.44 -16.38
CA ASP A 104 44.21 -45.69 -15.69
C ASP A 104 45.24 -45.68 -14.56
N GLY A 105 44.94 -46.26 -13.39
CA GLY A 105 44.89 -47.71 -13.08
C GLY A 105 45.59 -47.85 -11.71
N ASP A 106 45.55 -48.89 -10.89
CA ASP A 106 45.18 -50.30 -10.93
C ASP A 106 45.29 -50.75 -9.45
N SER A 107 44.45 -51.64 -8.95
CA SER A 107 44.89 -52.77 -8.10
C SER A 107 43.75 -53.67 -7.68
N ARG A 108 44.02 -54.96 -7.90
CA ARG A 108 43.15 -56.12 -7.89
C ARG A 108 43.13 -56.79 -6.52
N SER A 109 42.05 -57.49 -6.19
CA SER A 109 42.17 -58.80 -5.52
C SER A 109 41.03 -59.74 -5.91
N ARG A 110 41.39 -61.02 -6.08
CA ARG A 110 40.64 -62.14 -6.69
C ARG A 110 40.07 -63.06 -5.60
N ARG A 111 38.96 -63.76 -5.90
CA ARG A 111 38.70 -65.23 -5.81
C ARG A 111 37.19 -65.50 -5.98
N GLN A 112 36.76 -66.18 -7.06
CA GLN A 112 36.27 -67.59 -7.13
C GLN A 112 35.09 -67.87 -6.18
N GLY A 113 33.94 -68.44 -6.53
CA GLY A 113 33.42 -69.15 -7.70
C GLY A 113 32.30 -70.10 -7.21
N GLU A 114 31.25 -70.27 -8.02
CA GLU A 114 30.19 -71.31 -8.01
C GLU A 114 29.00 -71.29 -7.01
N ASP A 115 27.83 -71.01 -7.58
CA ASP A 115 26.58 -71.79 -7.62
C ASP A 115 26.14 -72.60 -6.39
N THR A 116 25.07 -72.13 -5.72
CA THR A 116 24.00 -73.02 -5.21
C THR A 116 22.65 -72.32 -5.15
N ARG A 117 21.62 -73.06 -5.57
CA ARG A 117 20.19 -72.71 -5.66
C ARG A 117 19.53 -72.62 -4.28
N GLY A 118 18.55 -71.71 -4.13
CA GLY A 118 17.57 -71.67 -3.03
C GLY A 118 16.84 -70.32 -2.97
N ARG A 119 15.74 -70.11 -3.70
CA ARG A 119 14.34 -70.30 -3.24
C ARG A 119 14.04 -69.60 -1.90
N THR A 120 13.53 -68.37 -1.97
CA THR A 120 12.59 -67.86 -0.95
C THR A 120 11.51 -67.04 -1.63
N GLU A 121 10.28 -67.38 -1.28
CA GLU A 121 9.05 -67.17 -2.02
C GLU A 121 8.51 -65.74 -1.81
N ARG A 122 8.14 -65.07 -2.91
CA ARG A 122 7.27 -63.90 -2.89
C ARG A 122 5.81 -64.38 -2.84
N PRO A 123 5.00 -64.04 -1.83
CA PRO A 123 3.58 -64.36 -1.85
C PRO A 123 2.86 -63.45 -2.84
N GLN A 124 2.23 -64.09 -3.83
CA GLN A 124 1.26 -63.48 -4.72
C GLN A 124 -0.05 -63.32 -3.94
N PHE A 125 -0.43 -62.08 -3.60
CA PHE A 125 -1.78 -61.78 -3.14
C PHE A 125 -2.63 -61.19 -4.25
N ARG A 126 -3.85 -61.70 -4.25
CA ARG A 126 -4.86 -61.68 -5.30
C ARG A 126 -5.31 -60.27 -5.67
N ARG A 127 -5.58 -60.13 -6.96
CA ARG A 127 -6.33 -59.05 -7.59
C ARG A 127 -7.76 -59.12 -7.06
N ASP A 128 -8.13 -58.18 -6.20
CA ASP A 128 -9.48 -58.02 -5.70
C ASP A 128 -10.06 -56.76 -6.37
N ASP A 129 -11.17 -56.95 -7.07
CA ASP A 129 -11.97 -55.91 -7.72
C ASP A 129 -12.49 -54.92 -6.66
N ARG A 130 -11.77 -53.82 -6.46
CA ARG A 130 -12.28 -52.64 -5.74
C ARG A 130 -12.40 -51.50 -6.71
N THR A 131 -13.65 -51.26 -7.10
CA THR A 131 -14.21 -50.00 -7.62
C THR A 131 -13.28 -48.79 -7.48
N ASP A 132 -12.87 -48.26 -8.64
CA ASP A 132 -12.28 -46.93 -8.80
C ASP A 132 -13.26 -45.87 -8.26
N GLU A 133 -13.15 -45.53 -6.97
CA GLU A 133 -13.63 -44.23 -6.50
C GLU A 133 -12.57 -43.18 -6.83
N PRO A 134 -12.92 -42.10 -7.56
CA PRO A 134 -11.98 -41.04 -7.83
C PRO A 134 -11.60 -40.40 -6.50
N ARG A 135 -10.31 -40.49 -6.14
CA ARG A 135 -9.71 -39.78 -5.01
C ARG A 135 -10.00 -38.28 -5.16
N ARG A 136 -11.12 -37.82 -4.59
CA ARG A 136 -11.40 -36.41 -4.40
C ARG A 136 -10.25 -35.89 -3.55
N ARG A 137 -9.46 -34.99 -4.13
CA ARG A 137 -8.50 -34.17 -3.37
C ARG A 137 -9.23 -33.67 -2.12
N PRO A 138 -8.66 -33.79 -0.91
CA PRO A 138 -9.27 -33.17 0.26
C PRO A 138 -9.40 -31.69 -0.06
N THR A 139 -10.64 -31.21 -0.16
CA THR A 139 -10.88 -29.78 -0.18
C THR A 139 -10.31 -29.26 1.14
N ARG A 140 -9.51 -28.19 1.11
CA ARG A 140 -8.99 -27.49 2.31
C ARG A 140 -10.14 -26.78 3.05
N SER A 141 -11.25 -27.47 3.30
CA SER A 141 -12.47 -27.00 3.95
C SER A 141 -12.53 -27.42 5.43
N GLY A 142 -11.39 -27.75 6.02
CA GLY A 142 -11.30 -28.32 7.37
C GLY A 142 -10.70 -27.39 8.44
N GLN A 143 -10.59 -26.09 8.19
CA GLN A 143 -10.14 -25.12 9.20
C GLN A 143 -11.06 -23.90 9.15
N GLY A 144 -12.15 -23.96 9.90
CA GLY A 144 -13.04 -22.82 10.06
C GLY A 144 -14.32 -23.25 10.74
N GLY A 145 -14.66 -22.61 11.84
CA GLY A 145 -16.01 -22.65 12.38
C GLY A 145 -17.04 -22.14 11.36
N PRO A 146 -18.30 -21.94 11.78
CA PRO A 146 -19.32 -21.38 10.90
C PRO A 146 -18.86 -20.06 10.27
N ASP A 147 -19.23 -19.84 9.01
CA ASP A 147 -18.98 -18.56 8.33
C ASP A 147 -19.59 -17.41 9.16
N PRO A 148 -18.90 -16.26 9.30
CA PRO A 148 -19.44 -15.12 10.03
C PRO A 148 -20.76 -14.67 9.40
N GLN A 149 -21.74 -14.36 10.24
CA GLN A 149 -23.03 -13.85 9.82
C GLN A 149 -22.86 -12.43 9.28
N LEU A 150 -23.57 -12.11 8.19
CA LEU A 150 -23.58 -10.75 7.67
C LEU A 150 -24.42 -9.86 8.59
N PRO A 151 -23.98 -8.62 8.87
CA PRO A 151 -24.84 -7.61 9.48
C PRO A 151 -26.14 -7.45 8.67
N GLU A 152 -27.28 -7.33 9.35
CA GLU A 152 -28.60 -7.37 8.73
C GLU A 152 -28.88 -6.15 7.83
N ASP A 153 -28.32 -4.99 8.17
CA ASP A 153 -28.60 -3.69 7.53
C ASP A 153 -27.45 -3.14 6.65
N LEU A 154 -26.78 -4.02 5.89
CA LEU A 154 -25.71 -3.59 4.99
C LEU A 154 -26.25 -2.82 3.76
N ASP A 155 -25.96 -1.53 3.68
CA ASP A 155 -26.24 -0.73 2.48
C ASP A 155 -25.12 -0.85 1.44
N LEU A 156 -25.32 -1.71 0.42
CA LEU A 156 -24.37 -1.90 -0.68
C LEU A 156 -24.09 -0.63 -1.50
N ARG A 157 -24.88 0.45 -1.34
CA ARG A 157 -24.56 1.75 -1.95
C ARG A 157 -23.31 2.37 -1.33
N GLN A 158 -22.93 2.00 -0.12
CA GLN A 158 -21.70 2.45 0.55
C GLN A 158 -20.44 1.81 -0.02
N LEU A 159 -20.56 0.70 -0.76
CA LEU A 159 -19.38 0.04 -1.32
C LEU A 159 -18.61 0.98 -2.28
N PRO A 160 -17.28 1.10 -2.16
CA PRO A 160 -16.51 2.05 -2.95
C PRO A 160 -16.64 1.79 -4.46
N ARG A 161 -16.56 2.87 -5.26
CA ARG A 161 -16.77 2.79 -6.72
C ARG A 161 -15.79 1.84 -7.41
N GLY A 162 -14.53 1.81 -6.97
CA GLY A 162 -13.51 0.89 -7.49
C GLY A 162 -13.87 -0.57 -7.25
N VAL A 163 -14.29 -0.90 -6.01
CA VAL A 163 -14.73 -2.26 -5.64
C VAL A 163 -15.95 -2.68 -6.47
N LYS A 164 -16.96 -1.81 -6.59
CA LYS A 164 -18.14 -2.06 -7.44
C LYS A 164 -17.74 -2.33 -8.90
N ALA A 165 -16.75 -1.62 -9.43
CA ALA A 165 -16.28 -1.81 -10.80
C ALA A 165 -15.63 -3.18 -11.01
N GLU A 166 -14.82 -3.65 -10.07
CA GLU A 166 -14.24 -5.00 -10.13
C GLU A 166 -15.29 -6.11 -9.98
N LEU A 167 -16.28 -5.93 -9.10
CA LEU A 167 -17.34 -6.92 -8.91
C LEU A 167 -18.23 -7.12 -10.14
N LYS A 168 -18.34 -6.12 -11.04
CA LYS A 168 -19.06 -6.27 -12.32
C LYS A 168 -18.44 -7.33 -13.23
N GLY A 169 -17.18 -7.70 -13.01
CA GLY A 169 -16.52 -8.80 -13.71
C GLY A 169 -16.96 -10.20 -13.25
N LEU A 170 -17.73 -10.30 -12.17
CA LEU A 170 -18.24 -11.56 -11.63
C LEU A 170 -19.68 -11.86 -12.12
N PRO A 171 -20.09 -13.14 -12.14
CA PRO A 171 -21.50 -13.50 -12.23
C PRO A 171 -22.30 -12.85 -11.10
N LEU A 172 -23.54 -12.44 -11.39
CA LEU A 172 -24.41 -11.71 -10.45
C LEU A 172 -24.52 -12.43 -9.10
N ASP A 173 -24.83 -13.72 -9.10
CA ASP A 173 -24.95 -14.55 -7.89
C ASP A 173 -23.69 -14.55 -7.00
N LEU A 174 -22.51 -14.38 -7.60
CA LEU A 174 -21.25 -14.33 -6.88
C LEU A 174 -20.97 -12.91 -6.37
N ALA A 175 -21.26 -11.89 -7.19
CA ALA A 175 -21.17 -10.49 -6.79
C ALA A 175 -22.08 -10.19 -5.58
N ASP A 176 -23.31 -10.72 -5.57
CA ASP A 176 -24.28 -10.57 -4.49
C ASP A 176 -23.82 -11.22 -3.18
N LYS A 177 -22.93 -12.21 -3.24
CA LYS A 177 -22.34 -12.86 -2.06
C LYS A 177 -21.04 -12.20 -1.60
N VAL A 178 -20.23 -11.71 -2.53
CA VAL A 178 -18.91 -11.12 -2.26
C VAL A 178 -19.04 -9.66 -1.82
N GLY A 179 -19.89 -8.88 -2.48
CA GLY A 179 -20.09 -7.46 -2.20
C GLY A 179 -20.41 -7.14 -0.73
N PRO A 180 -21.44 -7.77 -0.13
CA PRO A 180 -21.76 -7.56 1.29
C PRO A 180 -20.60 -7.91 2.23
N ARG A 181 -19.80 -8.94 1.90
CA ARG A 181 -18.66 -9.35 2.72
C ARG A 181 -17.51 -8.37 2.65
N LEU A 182 -17.24 -7.80 1.47
CA LEU A 182 -16.23 -6.75 1.33
C LEU A 182 -16.69 -5.46 2.04
N LEU A 183 -17.98 -5.14 2.00
CA LEU A 183 -18.52 -4.01 2.75
C LEU A 183 -18.40 -4.23 4.26
N ALA A 184 -18.83 -5.39 4.76
CA ALA A 184 -18.68 -5.74 6.18
C ALA A 184 -17.22 -5.68 6.63
N ALA A 185 -16.30 -6.25 5.84
CA ALA A 185 -14.87 -6.18 6.11
C ALA A 185 -14.35 -4.74 6.22
N GLY A 186 -14.77 -3.85 5.31
CA GLY A 186 -14.35 -2.45 5.35
C GLY A 186 -14.94 -1.64 6.52
N LEU A 187 -16.14 -1.97 6.97
CA LEU A 187 -16.77 -1.30 8.12
C LEU A 187 -16.19 -1.75 9.47
N LEU A 188 -15.74 -3.01 9.53
CA LEU A 188 -15.26 -3.63 10.77
C LEU A 188 -13.74 -3.57 10.94
N VAL A 189 -12.97 -3.17 9.92
CA VAL A 189 -11.50 -3.29 9.96
C VAL A 189 -10.85 -2.56 11.12
N ASP A 190 -11.39 -1.41 11.53
CA ASP A 190 -10.87 -0.60 12.64
C ASP A 190 -11.52 -0.96 13.99
N LEU A 191 -12.67 -1.65 13.98
CA LEU A 191 -13.49 -1.94 15.18
C LEU A 191 -13.32 -3.39 15.66
N GLU A 192 -13.43 -4.35 14.74
CA GLU A 192 -13.33 -5.79 14.96
C GLU A 192 -12.47 -6.44 13.85
N PRO A 193 -11.14 -6.24 13.87
CA PRO A 193 -10.25 -6.67 12.79
C PRO A 193 -10.33 -8.16 12.46
N GLU A 194 -10.46 -9.02 13.48
CA GLU A 194 -10.57 -10.47 13.32
C GLU A 194 -11.87 -10.87 12.59
N LEU A 195 -12.98 -10.19 12.90
CA LEU A 195 -14.27 -10.41 12.26
C LEU A 195 -14.24 -9.89 10.81
N ALA A 196 -13.64 -8.71 10.59
CA ALA A 196 -13.40 -8.17 9.26
C ALA A 196 -12.58 -9.16 8.39
N TYR A 197 -11.52 -9.72 8.97
CA TYR A 197 -10.69 -10.72 8.33
C TYR A 197 -11.45 -12.01 8.02
N ALA A 198 -12.34 -12.45 8.92
CA ALA A 198 -13.21 -13.60 8.67
C ALA A 198 -14.16 -13.37 7.48
N HIS A 199 -14.77 -12.18 7.35
CA HIS A 199 -15.58 -11.81 6.19
C HIS A 199 -14.76 -11.79 4.89
N ALA A 200 -13.58 -11.17 4.92
CA ALA A 200 -12.67 -11.11 3.78
C ALA A 200 -12.24 -12.52 3.33
N LYS A 201 -11.94 -13.44 4.26
CA LYS A 201 -11.65 -14.86 3.97
C LYS A 201 -12.82 -15.58 3.31
N VAL A 202 -14.06 -15.25 3.64
CA VAL A 202 -15.20 -15.84 2.94
C VAL A 202 -15.29 -15.30 1.51
N ALA A 203 -15.16 -13.98 1.32
CA ALA A 203 -15.08 -13.38 -0.01
C ALA A 203 -13.94 -14.00 -0.85
N ARG A 204 -12.81 -14.29 -0.21
CA ARG A 204 -11.63 -14.94 -0.80
C ARG A 204 -11.89 -16.33 -1.35
N ARG A 205 -12.62 -17.17 -0.61
CA ARG A 205 -13.02 -18.51 -1.06
C ARG A 205 -13.93 -18.44 -2.29
N LEU A 206 -14.78 -17.42 -2.35
CA LEU A 206 -15.72 -17.19 -3.43
C LEU A 206 -15.06 -16.60 -4.70
N ALA A 207 -14.15 -15.64 -4.55
CA ALA A 207 -13.61 -14.84 -5.65
C ALA A 207 -12.07 -14.67 -5.58
N SER A 208 -11.35 -15.78 -5.44
CA SER A 208 -9.88 -15.81 -5.22
C SER A 208 -8.99 -15.19 -6.33
N ARG A 209 -9.55 -14.83 -7.49
CA ARG A 209 -8.80 -14.23 -8.60
C ARG A 209 -8.92 -12.72 -8.66
N LEU A 210 -9.84 -12.12 -7.91
CA LEU A 210 -10.04 -10.67 -7.93
C LEU A 210 -8.96 -9.97 -7.09
N PRO A 211 -8.24 -8.98 -7.66
CA PRO A 211 -7.32 -8.12 -6.90
C PRO A 211 -7.98 -7.49 -5.68
N VAL A 212 -9.16 -6.88 -5.82
CA VAL A 212 -9.84 -6.21 -4.69
C VAL A 212 -10.14 -7.15 -3.52
N VAL A 213 -10.47 -8.41 -3.79
CA VAL A 213 -10.72 -9.40 -2.74
C VAL A 213 -9.43 -9.78 -2.03
N ARG A 214 -8.30 -9.80 -2.75
CA ARG A 214 -6.98 -10.04 -2.14
C ARG A 214 -6.53 -8.86 -1.28
N ALA A 215 -6.75 -7.64 -1.77
CA ALA A 215 -6.47 -6.41 -1.02
C ALA A 215 -7.25 -6.40 0.30
N ALA A 216 -8.56 -6.65 0.25
CA ALA A 216 -9.38 -6.75 1.46
C ALA A 216 -8.87 -7.80 2.45
N VAL A 217 -8.46 -8.98 1.98
CA VAL A 217 -7.85 -10.01 2.86
C VAL A 217 -6.50 -9.55 3.41
N ALA A 218 -5.67 -8.89 2.62
CA ALA A 218 -4.36 -8.43 3.05
C ALA A 218 -4.48 -7.34 4.13
N GLU A 219 -5.32 -6.34 3.89
CA GLU A 219 -5.57 -5.22 4.80
C GLU A 219 -6.21 -5.69 6.11
N THR A 220 -7.27 -6.52 6.04
CA THR A 220 -7.90 -7.04 7.26
C THR A 220 -7.01 -8.03 8.01
N ALA A 221 -6.19 -8.83 7.33
CA ALA A 221 -5.19 -9.66 8.00
C ALA A 221 -4.14 -8.82 8.71
N TYR A 222 -3.71 -7.72 8.10
CA TYR A 222 -2.75 -6.80 8.68
C TYR A 222 -3.33 -6.14 9.94
N ALA A 223 -4.57 -5.64 9.87
CA ALA A 223 -5.29 -5.08 11.02
C ALA A 223 -5.48 -6.11 12.15
N ALA A 224 -5.77 -7.37 11.81
CA ALA A 224 -5.89 -8.47 12.76
C ALA A 224 -4.54 -9.06 13.24
N ALA A 225 -3.43 -8.36 12.97
CA ALA A 225 -2.06 -8.77 13.31
C ALA A 225 -1.63 -10.16 12.77
N ASP A 226 -2.33 -10.73 11.79
CA ASP A 226 -1.90 -11.92 11.05
C ASP A 226 -0.97 -11.50 9.89
N PHE A 227 0.21 -11.00 10.28
CA PHE A 227 1.21 -10.46 9.35
C PHE A 227 1.71 -11.51 8.35
N ALA A 228 1.69 -12.80 8.70
CA ALA A 228 2.07 -13.88 7.80
C ALA A 228 1.05 -14.05 6.66
N ALA A 229 -0.25 -14.02 6.99
CA ALA A 229 -1.31 -14.06 5.98
C ALA A 229 -1.32 -12.79 5.12
N ALA A 230 -1.20 -11.61 5.75
CA ALA A 230 -1.14 -10.32 5.07
C ALA A 230 0.00 -10.29 4.04
N LEU A 231 1.22 -10.61 4.48
CA LEU A 231 2.41 -10.65 3.63
C LEU A 231 2.27 -11.61 2.44
N SER A 232 1.63 -12.76 2.63
CA SER A 232 1.36 -13.71 1.55
C SER A 232 0.45 -13.10 0.48
N GLU A 233 -0.60 -12.37 0.87
CA GLU A 233 -1.51 -11.70 -0.05
C GLU A 233 -0.90 -10.46 -0.69
N TYR A 234 -0.14 -9.61 0.03
CA TYR A 234 0.59 -8.49 -0.57
C TYR A 234 1.62 -8.95 -1.60
N ARG A 235 2.34 -10.05 -1.34
CA ARG A 235 3.22 -10.67 -2.35
C ARG A 235 2.44 -11.13 -3.58
N ALA A 236 1.20 -11.61 -3.40
CA ALA A 236 0.36 -12.00 -4.52
C ALA A 236 -0.15 -10.79 -5.30
N LEU A 237 -0.60 -9.74 -4.62
CA LEU A 237 -1.01 -8.47 -5.23
C LEU A 237 0.13 -7.87 -6.06
N ARG A 238 1.33 -7.78 -5.49
CA ARG A 238 2.51 -7.31 -6.21
C ARG A 238 2.83 -8.11 -7.47
N ARG A 239 2.65 -9.45 -7.45
CA ARG A 239 2.81 -10.28 -8.66
C ARG A 239 1.71 -10.02 -9.71
N MET A 240 0.52 -9.61 -9.28
CA MET A 240 -0.64 -9.38 -10.14
C MET A 240 -0.63 -7.99 -10.77
N SER A 241 -0.37 -6.95 -9.98
CA SER A 241 -0.34 -5.56 -10.46
C SER A 241 1.03 -5.15 -11.02
N GLY A 242 2.10 -5.85 -10.63
CA GLY A 242 3.48 -5.40 -10.85
C GLY A 242 3.87 -4.20 -9.98
N GLY A 243 2.99 -3.81 -9.07
CA GLY A 243 3.05 -2.56 -8.31
C GLY A 243 4.01 -2.61 -7.14
N ASP A 244 4.91 -1.63 -7.07
CA ASP A 244 5.86 -1.46 -5.98
C ASP A 244 5.28 -0.70 -4.78
N GLU A 245 4.02 -0.24 -4.87
CA GLU A 245 3.27 0.41 -3.78
C GLU A 245 3.14 -0.45 -2.52
N TYR A 246 3.20 -1.78 -2.66
CA TYR A 246 3.09 -2.71 -1.53
C TYR A 246 4.41 -2.97 -0.81
N LEU A 247 5.55 -2.45 -1.30
CA LEU A 247 6.84 -2.71 -0.68
C LEU A 247 6.91 -2.25 0.80
N PRO A 248 6.41 -1.06 1.19
CA PRO A 248 6.44 -0.62 2.58
C PRO A 248 5.69 -1.58 3.51
N VAL A 249 4.44 -1.90 3.20
CA VAL A 249 3.63 -2.81 4.04
C VAL A 249 4.18 -4.23 4.08
N MET A 250 4.78 -4.70 2.98
CA MET A 250 5.50 -5.99 2.98
C MET A 250 6.71 -5.98 3.91
N ALA A 251 7.48 -4.88 3.92
CA ALA A 251 8.63 -4.73 4.81
C ALA A 251 8.18 -4.64 6.27
N ASP A 252 7.08 -3.94 6.53
CA ASP A 252 6.51 -3.81 7.87
C ASP A 252 5.99 -5.16 8.40
N CYS A 253 5.33 -5.97 7.56
CA CYS A 253 4.95 -7.33 7.92
C CYS A 253 6.17 -8.20 8.28
N GLU A 254 7.28 -8.12 7.54
CA GLU A 254 8.51 -8.86 7.90
C GLU A 254 9.08 -8.37 9.23
N ARG A 255 9.04 -7.05 9.49
CA ARG A 255 9.43 -6.46 10.77
C ARG A 255 8.59 -7.02 11.92
N ALA A 256 7.27 -6.99 11.78
CA ALA A 256 6.33 -7.51 12.77
C ALA A 256 6.45 -9.02 13.01
N LEU A 257 6.95 -9.78 12.02
CA LEU A 257 7.30 -11.20 12.16
C LEU A 257 8.68 -11.44 12.81
N GLY A 258 9.34 -10.39 13.33
CA GLY A 258 10.65 -10.47 13.95
C GLY A 258 11.80 -10.66 12.96
N ARG A 259 11.64 -10.22 11.71
CA ARG A 259 12.63 -10.38 10.63
C ARG A 259 13.08 -9.03 10.07
N PRO A 260 13.70 -8.16 10.89
CA PRO A 260 14.13 -6.83 10.45
C PRO A 260 15.12 -6.89 9.28
N ASP A 261 15.96 -7.94 9.18
CA ASP A 261 16.86 -8.13 8.04
C ASP A 261 16.13 -8.27 6.69
N GLU A 262 14.97 -8.93 6.67
CA GLU A 262 14.14 -9.07 5.47
C GLU A 262 13.45 -7.75 5.12
N ALA A 263 13.00 -6.99 6.13
CA ALA A 263 12.49 -5.64 5.94
C ALA A 263 13.54 -4.72 5.29
N LEU A 264 14.79 -4.75 5.78
CA LEU A 264 15.90 -3.97 5.20
C LEU A 264 16.29 -4.43 3.78
N LYS A 265 16.09 -5.71 3.42
CA LYS A 265 16.27 -6.16 2.03
C LYS A 265 15.22 -5.55 1.11
N LEU A 266 13.97 -5.43 1.56
CA LEU A 266 12.90 -4.78 0.80
C LEU A 266 13.15 -3.26 0.68
N ALA A 267 13.64 -2.60 1.73
CA ALA A 267 14.04 -1.20 1.67
C ALA A 267 15.13 -0.96 0.61
N ARG A 268 16.19 -1.77 0.58
CA ARG A 268 17.23 -1.72 -0.47
C ARG A 268 16.70 -2.01 -1.88
N GLN A 269 15.62 -2.77 -2.01
CA GLN A 269 14.94 -2.93 -3.29
C GLN A 269 14.24 -1.64 -3.70
N ALA A 270 13.49 -1.02 -2.78
CA ALA A 270 12.79 0.24 -2.99
C ALA A 270 13.70 1.41 -3.38
N GLU A 271 14.93 1.47 -2.86
CA GLU A 271 15.89 2.54 -3.23
C GLU A 271 16.26 2.57 -4.72
N ARG A 272 16.07 1.46 -5.44
CA ARG A 272 16.34 1.36 -6.88
C ARG A 272 15.11 1.64 -7.74
N LEU A 273 13.99 1.97 -7.12
CA LEU A 273 12.70 2.18 -7.76
C LEU A 273 12.31 3.65 -7.68
N ASP A 274 11.59 4.11 -8.70
CA ASP A 274 11.02 5.46 -8.70
C ASP A 274 9.68 5.45 -7.99
N LEU A 275 9.74 5.33 -6.66
CA LEU A 275 8.55 5.40 -5.81
C LEU A 275 8.01 6.83 -5.77
N ASP A 276 6.68 6.95 -5.77
CA ASP A 276 6.05 8.23 -5.51
C ASP A 276 6.43 8.75 -4.10
N PRO A 277 6.35 10.07 -3.84
CA PRO A 277 6.80 10.63 -2.59
C PRO A 277 6.12 10.06 -1.34
N ALA A 278 4.84 9.68 -1.41
CA ALA A 278 4.13 9.11 -0.26
C ALA A 278 4.65 7.70 0.04
N THR A 279 4.69 6.81 -0.96
CA THR A 279 5.21 5.45 -0.80
C THR A 279 6.67 5.44 -0.35
N ARG A 280 7.50 6.38 -0.84
CA ARG A 280 8.89 6.53 -0.39
C ARG A 280 8.97 6.86 1.11
N ILE A 281 8.12 7.77 1.59
CA ILE A 281 8.07 8.13 3.01
C ILE A 281 7.66 6.93 3.86
N GLU A 282 6.62 6.21 3.46
CA GLU A 282 6.20 4.99 4.17
C GLU A 282 7.35 3.96 4.23
N MET A 283 8.07 3.76 3.12
CA MET A 283 9.26 2.89 3.13
C MET A 283 10.33 3.36 4.12
N ARG A 284 10.60 4.67 4.19
CA ARG A 284 11.60 5.23 5.12
C ARG A 284 11.20 5.09 6.58
N ILE A 285 9.91 5.26 6.89
CA ILE A 285 9.39 5.02 8.24
C ILE A 285 9.60 3.55 8.64
N VAL A 286 9.26 2.62 7.75
CA VAL A 286 9.43 1.17 8.00
C VAL A 286 10.91 0.80 8.14
N GLU A 287 11.78 1.31 7.26
CA GLU A 287 13.23 1.09 7.33
C GLU A 287 13.82 1.62 8.65
N ALA A 288 13.42 2.82 9.08
CA ALA A 288 13.87 3.39 10.34
C ALA A 288 13.48 2.49 11.53
N GLY A 289 12.23 2.02 11.58
CA GLY A 289 11.81 1.10 12.64
C GLY A 289 12.55 -0.24 12.58
N ALA A 290 12.78 -0.82 11.39
CA ALA A 290 13.57 -2.05 11.27
C ALA A 290 15.03 -1.88 11.74
N ARG A 291 15.60 -0.67 11.60
CA ARG A 291 16.91 -0.32 12.16
C ARG A 291 16.86 -0.18 13.68
N ALA A 292 15.82 0.45 14.21
CA ALA A 292 15.60 0.56 15.65
C ALA A 292 15.49 -0.82 16.31
N ASP A 293 14.79 -1.78 15.69
CA ASP A 293 14.72 -3.18 16.15
C ASP A 293 16.09 -3.86 16.24
N GLN A 294 17.06 -3.41 15.44
CA GLN A 294 18.46 -3.88 15.47
C GLN A 294 19.35 -3.07 16.42
N GLY A 295 18.77 -2.16 17.22
CA GLY A 295 19.50 -1.25 18.11
C GLY A 295 20.22 -0.11 17.38
N GLN A 296 19.97 0.09 16.08
CA GLN A 296 20.61 1.14 15.27
C GLN A 296 19.86 2.47 15.36
N HIS A 297 19.45 2.89 16.56
CA HIS A 297 18.61 4.08 16.79
C HIS A 297 19.18 5.36 16.18
N ALA A 298 20.51 5.56 16.26
CA ALA A 298 21.15 6.74 15.67
C ALA A 298 20.99 6.80 14.13
N GLU A 299 21.05 5.66 13.45
CA GLU A 299 20.89 5.57 12.00
C GLU A 299 19.41 5.69 11.61
N ALA A 300 18.51 5.08 12.38
CA ALA A 300 17.05 5.22 12.22
C ALA A 300 16.64 6.70 12.26
N ARG A 301 17.10 7.43 13.28
CA ARG A 301 16.84 8.88 13.41
C ARG A 301 17.42 9.68 12.25
N ARG A 302 18.67 9.43 11.88
CA ARG A 302 19.33 10.12 10.75
C ARG A 302 18.59 9.91 9.43
N LEU A 303 18.07 8.70 9.22
CA LEU A 303 17.30 8.35 8.03
C LEU A 303 16.02 9.18 7.93
N LEU A 304 15.25 9.25 9.02
CA LEU A 304 14.01 10.05 9.08
C LEU A 304 14.29 11.54 8.92
N GLU A 305 15.32 12.06 9.61
CA GLU A 305 15.72 13.46 9.49
C GLU A 305 16.08 13.80 8.04
N SER A 306 16.87 12.95 7.38
CA SER A 306 17.24 13.12 5.97
C SER A 306 16.00 13.13 5.06
N GLU A 307 15.02 12.27 5.29
CA GLU A 307 13.80 12.26 4.47
C GLU A 307 12.94 13.52 4.71
N ILE A 308 12.87 14.02 5.95
CA ILE A 308 12.20 15.29 6.27
C ILE A 308 12.86 16.45 5.51
N GLN A 309 14.19 16.52 5.52
CA GLN A 309 14.94 17.56 4.82
C GLN A 309 14.79 17.43 3.30
N GLY A 310 14.89 16.23 2.75
CA GLY A 310 14.78 15.94 1.32
C GLY A 310 13.37 16.06 0.75
N SER A 311 12.34 16.00 1.60
CA SER A 311 10.94 16.22 1.23
C SER A 311 10.58 17.70 1.08
N ARG A 312 11.43 18.63 1.52
CA ARG A 312 11.19 20.07 1.35
C ARG A 312 11.09 20.43 -0.13
N GLY A 313 10.01 21.12 -0.51
CA GLY A 313 9.74 21.52 -1.89
C GLY A 313 9.17 20.41 -2.79
N ARG A 314 9.01 19.18 -2.29
CA ARG A 314 8.25 18.13 -2.98
C ARG A 314 6.76 18.24 -2.66
N ARG A 315 5.91 17.88 -3.61
CA ARG A 315 4.47 17.74 -3.37
C ARG A 315 4.23 16.40 -2.66
N VAL A 316 4.24 16.44 -1.34
CA VAL A 316 3.95 15.30 -0.45
C VAL A 316 2.56 15.49 0.16
N PRO A 317 1.71 14.45 0.25
CA PRO A 317 0.46 14.52 1.00
C PRO A 317 0.68 14.95 2.46
N ALA A 318 -0.22 15.78 3.00
CA ALA A 318 -0.11 16.27 4.38
C ALA A 318 -0.06 15.11 5.39
N THR A 319 -0.87 14.06 5.18
CA THR A 319 -0.94 12.86 6.03
C THR A 319 0.39 12.10 6.06
N SER A 320 1.00 11.81 4.90
CA SER A 320 2.33 11.17 4.85
C SER A 320 3.41 12.04 5.52
N ALA A 321 3.33 13.36 5.34
CA ALA A 321 4.26 14.29 5.96
C ALA A 321 4.05 14.39 7.50
N ALA A 322 2.82 14.22 7.99
CA ALA A 322 2.51 14.12 9.41
C ALA A 322 3.10 12.83 10.00
N ARG A 323 2.83 11.67 9.39
CA ARG A 323 3.38 10.36 9.80
C ARG A 323 4.90 10.34 9.86
N LEU A 324 5.58 10.95 8.89
CA LEU A 324 7.05 11.06 8.91
C LEU A 324 7.57 11.85 10.11
N ARG A 325 6.91 12.97 10.43
CA ARG A 325 7.28 13.82 11.58
C ARG A 325 6.95 13.13 12.91
N TYR A 326 5.81 12.43 12.96
CA TYR A 326 5.41 11.61 14.09
C TYR A 326 6.48 10.54 14.39
N ALA A 327 6.87 9.75 13.37
CA ALA A 327 7.89 8.72 13.53
C ALA A 327 9.25 9.30 13.99
N TYR A 328 9.61 10.49 13.51
CA TYR A 328 10.82 11.18 13.95
C TYR A 328 10.72 11.66 15.41
N ALA A 329 9.56 12.19 15.82
CA ALA A 329 9.30 12.60 17.20
C ALA A 329 9.39 11.43 18.17
N GLU A 330 8.83 10.26 17.82
CA GLU A 330 8.96 9.03 18.62
C GLU A 330 10.44 8.63 18.81
N GLN A 331 11.26 8.69 17.75
CA GLN A 331 12.70 8.41 17.86
C GLN A 331 13.46 9.42 18.73
N LEU A 332 13.05 10.69 18.76
CA LEU A 332 13.62 11.69 19.67
C LEU A 332 13.22 11.40 21.12
N LEU A 333 11.96 11.04 21.35
CA LEU A 333 11.44 10.72 22.66
C LEU A 333 12.13 9.49 23.25
N GLU A 334 12.29 8.43 22.45
CA GLU A 334 13.01 7.21 22.82
C GLU A 334 14.48 7.50 23.18
N ALA A 335 15.10 8.48 22.51
CA ALA A 335 16.45 8.96 22.82
C ALA A 335 16.53 9.89 24.05
N GLY A 336 15.39 10.21 24.69
CA GLY A 336 15.29 11.11 25.84
C GLY A 336 15.27 12.60 25.49
N ASP A 337 15.24 12.97 24.21
CA ASP A 337 15.12 14.36 23.74
C ASP A 337 13.64 14.78 23.74
N ARG A 338 13.12 15.07 24.93
CA ARG A 338 11.71 15.45 25.14
C ARG A 338 11.34 16.75 24.44
N ASP A 339 12.22 17.75 24.46
CA ASP A 339 11.96 19.06 23.85
C ASP A 339 11.91 18.95 22.32
N GLY A 340 12.82 18.16 21.74
CA GLY A 340 12.80 17.81 20.33
C GLY A 340 11.53 17.05 19.97
N ALA A 341 11.16 16.02 20.75
CA ALA A 341 9.94 15.25 20.54
C ALA A 341 8.69 16.14 20.56
N HIS A 342 8.52 17.00 21.57
CA HIS A 342 7.41 17.96 21.69
C HIS A 342 7.30 18.83 20.43
N THR A 343 8.43 19.40 19.99
CA THR A 343 8.49 20.23 18.78
C THR A 343 7.99 19.48 17.55
N TRP A 344 8.40 18.22 17.38
CA TRP A 344 8.08 17.44 16.19
C TRP A 344 6.69 16.79 16.22
N PHE A 345 6.18 16.40 17.39
CA PHE A 345 4.77 16.02 17.55
C PHE A 345 3.86 17.21 17.22
N GLY A 346 4.16 18.41 17.72
CA GLY A 346 3.41 19.62 17.37
C GLY A 346 3.47 19.97 15.88
N ALA A 347 4.57 19.63 15.21
CA ALA A 347 4.68 19.77 13.76
C ALA A 347 3.91 18.70 12.98
N ALA A 348 3.77 17.49 13.52
CA ALA A 348 2.93 16.43 12.96
C ALA A 348 1.44 16.79 13.12
N ALA A 349 1.01 17.18 14.32
CA ALA A 349 -0.38 17.57 14.63
C ALA A 349 -0.90 18.69 13.70
N LYS A 350 -0.07 19.69 13.39
CA LYS A 350 -0.42 20.77 12.45
C LYS A 350 -0.76 20.29 11.03
N LEU A 351 -0.25 19.13 10.63
CA LEU A 351 -0.47 18.55 9.30
C LEU A 351 -1.54 17.46 9.32
N ASP A 352 -1.85 16.94 10.49
CA ASP A 352 -2.83 15.89 10.68
C ASP A 352 -4.24 16.45 10.87
N SER A 353 -4.75 17.14 9.86
CA SER A 353 -6.09 17.72 9.91
C SER A 353 -7.22 16.68 9.95
N ALA A 354 -6.91 15.41 9.68
CA ALA A 354 -7.87 14.31 9.63
C ALA A 354 -7.88 13.47 10.91
N GLY A 355 -6.97 13.72 11.86
CA GLY A 355 -6.83 12.93 13.08
C GLY A 355 -6.43 11.48 12.79
N GLU A 356 -5.57 11.26 11.80
CA GLU A 356 -5.05 9.91 11.51
C GLU A 356 -3.97 9.46 12.51
N THR A 357 -3.44 10.39 13.30
CA THR A 357 -2.43 10.18 14.34
C THR A 357 -2.91 10.82 15.65
N ASP A 358 -2.37 10.36 16.76
CA ASP A 358 -2.57 10.90 18.11
C ASP A 358 -1.57 12.03 18.44
N ALA A 359 -1.01 12.71 17.43
CA ALA A 359 0.11 13.64 17.61
C ALA A 359 -0.19 14.79 18.58
N ASP A 360 -1.43 15.27 18.61
CA ASP A 360 -1.92 16.30 19.54
C ASP A 360 -2.02 15.78 20.98
N GLU A 361 -2.53 14.56 21.17
CA GLU A 361 -2.52 13.88 22.47
C GLU A 361 -1.09 13.69 22.99
N ARG A 362 -0.14 13.31 22.12
CA ARG A 362 1.28 13.17 22.48
C ARG A 362 1.89 14.50 22.94
N VAL A 363 1.51 15.62 22.33
CA VAL A 363 1.91 16.97 22.80
C VAL A 363 1.36 17.25 24.19
N ALA A 364 0.05 17.03 24.39
CA ALA A 364 -0.61 17.24 25.69
C ALA A 364 0.05 16.40 26.81
N GLN A 365 0.33 15.12 26.54
CA GLN A 365 1.04 14.21 27.45
C GLN A 365 2.44 14.75 27.81
N LEU A 366 3.19 15.29 26.86
CA LEU A 366 4.52 15.85 27.10
C LEU A 366 4.49 17.14 27.93
N GLU A 367 3.40 17.91 27.83
CA GLU A 367 3.12 19.11 28.65
C GLU A 367 2.57 18.77 30.05
N GLY A 368 2.31 17.50 30.33
CA GLY A 368 1.75 17.04 31.60
C GLY A 368 0.24 17.22 31.71
N LEU A 369 -0.44 17.46 30.59
CA LEU A 369 -1.89 17.48 30.50
C LEU A 369 -2.37 16.05 30.23
N VAL A 370 -2.81 15.35 31.27
CA VAL A 370 -3.48 14.05 31.13
C VAL A 370 -4.92 14.34 30.73
N ILE A 371 -5.28 14.02 29.49
CA ILE A 371 -6.68 14.02 29.06
C ILE A 371 -7.22 12.64 29.42
N ASP A 372 -7.69 12.48 30.66
CA ASP A 372 -8.51 11.33 31.02
C ASP A 372 -9.88 11.56 30.38
N PHE A 373 -10.16 10.86 29.27
CA PHE A 373 -11.53 10.69 28.77
C PHE A 373 -12.23 9.75 29.74
N ASP A 374 -12.77 10.29 30.83
CA ASP A 374 -13.71 9.56 31.66
C ASP A 374 -15.03 9.43 30.88
N GLU A 375 -15.25 8.29 30.23
CA GLU A 375 -16.51 7.95 29.56
C GLU A 375 -17.67 7.71 30.56
N THR A 376 -17.47 7.94 31.86
CA THR A 376 -18.48 7.68 32.90
C THR A 376 -19.11 8.91 33.58
N GLU A 377 -18.71 10.14 33.27
CA GLU A 377 -19.34 11.34 33.83
C GLU A 377 -20.43 11.94 32.91
N ASP A 378 -21.52 11.19 32.71
CA ASP A 378 -22.78 11.75 32.20
C ASP A 378 -23.98 10.92 32.74
N ASP A 379 -24.01 10.70 34.06
CA ASP A 379 -25.26 10.41 34.77
C ASP A 379 -25.16 10.90 36.23
N ASP A 380 -26.26 11.44 36.74
CA ASP A 380 -26.48 11.90 38.12
C ASP A 380 -26.04 13.33 38.52
N ALA A 381 -26.61 14.33 37.83
CA ALA A 381 -27.00 15.58 38.47
C ALA A 381 -28.53 15.71 38.48
N GLN A 382 -29.21 14.92 39.34
CA GLN A 382 -30.61 15.15 39.70
C GLN A 382 -30.71 16.44 40.55
N PRO A 383 -31.50 17.46 40.16
CA PRO A 383 -31.74 18.60 41.02
C PRO A 383 -32.62 18.19 42.21
N GLU A 384 -32.10 18.35 43.41
CA GLU A 384 -32.85 18.17 44.65
C GLU A 384 -34.06 19.11 44.69
N THR A 385 -35.25 18.54 44.77
CA THR A 385 -36.49 19.27 45.03
C THR A 385 -36.62 19.51 46.53
N ASP A 386 -36.17 20.68 46.99
CA ASP A 386 -36.55 21.23 48.29
C ASP A 386 -37.94 21.89 48.16
N ASP A 387 -38.98 21.17 48.54
CA ASP A 387 -40.32 21.72 48.71
C ASP A 387 -40.87 21.29 50.08
N GLU A 388 -40.43 21.99 51.13
CA GLU A 388 -41.15 21.99 52.41
C GLU A 388 -41.00 23.34 53.12
N GLN A 389 -42.02 24.21 52.99
CA GLN A 389 -42.53 24.96 54.14
C GLN A 389 -43.96 25.51 53.93
N PRO A 390 -44.80 25.47 54.98
CA PRO A 390 -46.24 25.73 54.87
C PRO A 390 -46.68 27.16 55.21
N ALA A 391 -47.82 27.52 54.60
CA ALA A 391 -48.90 28.40 55.07
C ALA A 391 -48.58 29.72 55.81
N ALA A 392 -48.88 30.83 55.14
CA ALA A 392 -49.36 32.05 55.80
C ALA A 392 -50.52 32.66 55.01
N THR A 393 -51.73 32.48 55.53
CA THR A 393 -52.96 33.19 55.17
C THR A 393 -52.77 34.71 55.24
N ARG A 394 -53.04 35.41 54.14
CA ARG A 394 -53.43 36.83 54.17
C ARG A 394 -54.61 37.06 53.23
N ASP A 395 -55.75 37.14 53.89
CA ASP A 395 -57.01 37.72 53.49
C ASP A 395 -56.82 39.14 52.92
N TYR A 396 -57.35 39.41 51.72
CA TYR A 396 -57.67 40.76 51.23
C TYR A 396 -58.96 40.71 50.37
N PRO A 397 -59.77 41.78 50.38
CA PRO A 397 -61.22 41.67 50.36
C PRO A 397 -61.91 42.17 49.08
N ALA A 398 -63.22 41.90 49.05
CA ALA A 398 -64.31 42.71 48.51
C ALA A 398 -64.45 42.85 46.98
N GLU A 399 -65.38 42.06 46.44
CA GLU A 399 -66.26 42.50 45.37
C GLU A 399 -67.12 43.68 45.85
N THR A 400 -67.07 44.78 45.12
CA THR A 400 -68.20 45.72 45.02
C THR A 400 -68.36 46.13 43.57
N GLY A 401 -69.29 45.46 42.88
CA GLY A 401 -69.96 45.98 41.70
C GLY A 401 -71.22 46.72 42.14
N LEU A 402 -71.38 47.96 41.65
CA LEU A 402 -72.59 48.80 41.51
C LEU A 402 -72.06 50.21 41.16
N GLU A 403 -72.56 51.05 40.26
CA GLU A 403 -73.44 51.00 39.09
C GLU A 403 -73.50 52.46 38.57
N GLN A 404 -73.88 52.67 37.30
CA GLN A 404 -74.45 53.89 36.70
C GLN A 404 -73.54 55.08 36.26
N ARG A 405 -73.46 55.27 34.94
CA ARG A 405 -74.21 56.33 34.23
C ARG A 405 -74.31 56.06 32.74
#